data_AF-A0A925IIJ2-F1
#
_entry.id   AF-A0A925IIJ2-F1
#
_cell.length_a   1.000
_cell.length_b   1.000
_cell.length_c   1.000
_cell.angle_alpha   90.00
_cell.angle_beta   90.00
_cell.angle_gamma   90.00
#
_symmetry.space_group_name_H-M   'P 1'
#
loop_
_entity.id
_entity.type
_entity.pdbx_description
1 polymer ?
#
loop_
_entity_poly.entity_id
_entity_poly.type
_entity_poly.pdbx_seq_one_letter_code
_entity_poly.pdbx_strand_id
1 'polypeptide(L)'
;MKAFFASLFSFLVLTLIIQAQPTPQKQVINPTLQKTSDFPAGSEILFNESMMLVNARHAAWIKSTAMQVNEKNMSETEVRISATNWAILGSMPEGDIEALCFLVLMQAAKSAQEDLKAIMAKVKAINNAKAQQRENLSEAQQNRTPNALQLDSLKWFISRSRALLAGANPDTVKFRRTGNNSPSSSLSIPASSKKDLDGLVDTMKNDLDSMSEMGDMESRRLQMAMDGMSKMMSTLSNLLKKISDTAQSITQNMK
;
A
#
# COMPACT_ATOMS: atom_id res chain seq x y z
N MET A 1 21.92 -39.53 -43.02
CA MET A 1 21.40 -38.14 -43.16
C MET A 1 20.03 -37.91 -42.50
N LYS A 2 19.02 -38.77 -42.68
CA LYS A 2 17.67 -38.56 -42.10
C LYS A 2 17.61 -38.45 -40.56
N ALA A 3 18.42 -39.22 -39.84
CA ALA A 3 18.48 -39.15 -38.37
C ALA A 3 19.10 -37.84 -37.82
N PHE A 4 19.99 -37.22 -38.59
CA PHE A 4 20.65 -35.97 -38.18
C PHE A 4 19.70 -34.78 -38.29
N PHE A 5 18.82 -34.78 -39.31
CA PHE A 5 17.79 -33.75 -39.48
C PHE A 5 16.70 -33.81 -38.40
N ALA A 6 16.31 -35.01 -37.94
CA ALA A 6 15.32 -35.14 -36.86
C ALA A 6 15.84 -34.60 -35.52
N SER A 7 17.13 -34.80 -35.22
CA SER A 7 17.75 -34.29 -33.99
C SER A 7 17.93 -32.77 -34.03
N LEU A 8 18.33 -32.20 -35.19
CA LEU A 8 18.44 -30.75 -35.34
C LEU A 8 17.08 -30.04 -35.24
N PHE A 9 16.02 -30.64 -35.79
CA PHE A 9 14.67 -30.05 -35.74
C PHE A 9 14.10 -30.10 -34.32
N SER A 10 14.38 -31.16 -33.56
CA SER A 10 13.97 -31.25 -32.15
C SER A 10 14.70 -30.22 -31.27
N PHE A 11 15.98 -29.96 -31.53
CA PHE A 11 16.75 -28.93 -30.81
C PHE A 11 16.26 -27.50 -31.15
N LEU A 12 15.90 -27.24 -32.40
CA LEU A 12 15.39 -25.93 -32.84
C LEU A 12 14.00 -25.63 -32.27
N VAL A 13 13.12 -26.64 -32.22
CA VAL A 13 11.77 -26.50 -31.63
C VAL A 13 11.85 -26.34 -30.10
N LEU A 14 12.77 -27.05 -29.43
CA LEU A 14 12.93 -26.90 -27.98
C LEU A 14 13.54 -25.54 -27.60
N THR A 15 14.40 -24.97 -28.46
CA THR A 15 14.96 -23.63 -28.25
C THR A 15 13.93 -22.52 -28.50
N LEU A 16 13.02 -22.71 -29.46
CA LEU A 16 11.94 -21.75 -29.75
C LEU A 16 10.84 -21.73 -28.68
N ILE A 17 10.61 -22.83 -27.96
CA ILE A 17 9.60 -22.89 -26.89
C ILE A 17 10.10 -22.20 -25.60
N ILE A 18 11.42 -22.17 -25.35
CA ILE A 18 11.99 -21.49 -24.16
C ILE A 18 11.93 -19.96 -24.29
N GLN A 19 11.81 -19.42 -25.51
CA GLN A 19 11.79 -17.97 -25.75
C GLN A 19 10.38 -17.35 -25.73
N ALA A 20 9.34 -18.15 -25.46
CA ALA A 20 7.94 -17.72 -25.41
C ALA A 20 7.35 -17.74 -23.98
N GLN A 21 8.17 -17.50 -22.95
CA GLN A 21 7.61 -17.11 -21.65
C GLN A 21 7.02 -15.71 -21.82
N PRO A 22 5.72 -15.49 -21.54
CA PRO A 22 5.18 -14.14 -21.50
C PRO A 22 5.99 -13.38 -20.47
N THR A 23 6.80 -12.41 -20.92
CA THR A 23 7.40 -11.44 -20.01
C THR A 23 6.27 -10.97 -19.11
N PRO A 24 6.40 -11.10 -17.77
CA PRO A 24 5.36 -10.65 -16.86
C PRO A 24 5.08 -9.22 -17.30
N GLN A 25 3.87 -8.98 -17.81
CA GLN A 25 3.49 -7.65 -18.21
C GLN A 25 3.70 -6.83 -16.96
N LYS A 26 4.79 -6.08 -16.96
CA LYS A 26 5.02 -4.98 -16.05
C LYS A 26 3.81 -4.14 -16.35
N GLN A 27 2.74 -4.30 -15.56
CA GLN A 27 1.60 -3.42 -15.63
C GLN A 27 2.26 -2.06 -15.51
N VAL A 28 2.33 -1.38 -16.65
CA VAL A 28 2.73 0.00 -16.71
C VAL A 28 1.56 0.66 -16.03
N ILE A 29 1.61 0.67 -14.70
CA ILE A 29 0.85 1.56 -13.87
C ILE A 29 1.30 2.91 -14.40
N ASN A 30 0.53 3.44 -15.34
CA ASN A 30 0.81 4.69 -16.01
C ASN A 30 1.13 5.71 -14.90
N PRO A 31 2.38 6.17 -14.78
CA PRO A 31 2.74 7.13 -13.74
C PRO A 31 2.09 8.50 -13.99
N THR A 32 1.32 8.65 -15.08
CA THR A 32 0.55 9.84 -15.43
C THR A 32 -0.62 10.14 -14.49
N LEU A 33 -0.91 9.30 -13.48
CA LEU A 33 -1.82 9.63 -12.37
C LEU A 33 -1.11 10.29 -11.17
N GLN A 34 0.05 10.94 -11.36
CA GLN A 34 0.77 11.65 -10.29
C GLN A 34 0.56 13.17 -10.24
N LYS A 35 -0.44 13.71 -10.94
CA LYS A 35 -0.93 15.06 -10.66
C LYS A 35 -2.28 14.97 -9.95
N THR A 36 -2.34 14.17 -8.89
CA THR A 36 -3.49 14.15 -7.98
C THR A 36 -3.48 15.47 -7.22
N SER A 37 -4.33 16.40 -7.68
CA SER A 37 -5.02 17.39 -6.85
C SER A 37 -4.24 17.81 -5.61
N ASP A 38 -3.12 18.52 -5.81
CA ASP A 38 -2.54 19.28 -4.70
C ASP A 38 -3.65 20.25 -4.28
N PHE A 39 -4.22 20.03 -3.10
CA PHE A 39 -5.00 21.05 -2.43
C PHE A 39 -4.20 22.35 -2.55
N PRO A 40 -4.82 23.48 -2.93
CA PRO A 40 -4.09 24.74 -3.04
C PRO A 40 -3.35 24.94 -1.72
N ALA A 41 -2.03 25.17 -1.76
CA ALA A 41 -1.16 25.13 -0.58
C ALA A 41 -1.61 26.04 0.59
N GLY A 42 -2.56 26.96 0.37
CA GLY A 42 -3.20 27.77 1.39
C GLY A 42 -4.40 27.14 2.12
N SER A 43 -5.01 26.06 1.64
CA SER A 43 -6.24 25.51 2.27
C SER A 43 -5.97 24.87 3.62
N GLU A 44 -4.81 24.26 3.83
CA GLU A 44 -4.44 23.71 5.13
C GLU A 44 -4.19 24.80 6.17
N ILE A 45 -3.57 25.90 5.75
CA ILE A 45 -3.33 27.07 6.62
C ILE A 45 -4.67 27.65 7.05
N LEU A 46 -5.56 27.89 6.09
CA LEU A 46 -6.92 28.39 6.37
C LEU A 46 -7.71 27.44 7.26
N PHE A 47 -7.61 26.12 7.05
CA PHE A 47 -8.26 25.13 7.91
C PHE A 47 -7.73 25.17 9.34
N ASN A 48 -6.40 25.15 9.51
CA ASN A 48 -5.77 25.16 10.83
C ASN A 48 -6.11 26.45 11.58
N GLU A 49 -6.06 27.59 10.90
CA GLU A 49 -6.45 28.89 11.44
C GLU A 49 -7.93 28.89 11.85
N SER A 50 -8.82 28.38 10.98
CA SER A 50 -10.25 28.25 11.30
C SER A 50 -10.48 27.34 12.51
N MET A 51 -9.81 26.20 12.58
CA MET A 51 -9.92 25.26 13.71
C MET A 51 -9.37 25.82 15.02
N MET A 52 -8.41 26.75 14.97
CA MET A 52 -7.90 27.45 16.16
C MET A 52 -8.89 28.47 16.71
N LEU A 53 -9.68 29.11 15.84
CA LEU A 53 -10.71 30.08 16.25
C LEU A 53 -11.98 29.40 16.77
N VAL A 54 -12.22 28.15 16.37
CA VAL A 54 -13.40 27.38 16.75
C VAL A 54 -13.31 26.91 18.21
N ASN A 55 -14.43 27.02 18.94
CA ASN A 55 -14.53 26.54 20.32
C ASN A 55 -14.17 25.04 20.42
N ALA A 56 -13.42 24.65 21.47
CA ALA A 56 -13.00 23.27 21.69
C ALA A 56 -14.14 22.24 21.60
N ARG A 57 -15.35 22.59 22.04
CA ARG A 57 -16.54 21.71 21.92
C ARG A 57 -16.92 21.44 20.47
N HIS A 58 -16.89 22.48 19.62
CA HIS A 58 -17.20 22.38 18.20
C HIS A 58 -16.10 21.59 17.50
N ALA A 59 -14.83 21.87 17.81
CA ALA A 59 -13.69 21.14 17.26
C ALA A 59 -13.72 19.64 17.57
N ALA A 60 -14.10 19.26 18.80
CA ALA A 60 -14.27 17.86 19.18
C ALA A 60 -15.41 17.19 18.39
N TRP A 61 -16.55 17.88 18.25
CA TRP A 61 -17.66 17.39 17.45
C TRP A 61 -17.25 17.22 15.98
N ILE A 62 -16.60 18.22 15.37
CA ILE A 62 -16.12 18.18 13.99
C ILE A 62 -15.25 16.94 13.74
N LYS A 63 -14.29 16.67 14.63
CA LYS A 63 -13.42 15.48 14.52
C LYS A 63 -14.22 14.17 14.61
N SER A 64 -15.15 14.08 15.57
CA SER A 64 -15.98 12.88 15.74
C SER A 64 -16.90 12.61 14.55
N THR A 65 -17.50 13.66 14.00
CA THR A 65 -18.39 13.55 12.83
C THR A 65 -17.58 13.25 11.58
N ALA A 66 -16.40 13.86 11.41
CA ALA A 66 -15.52 13.57 10.28
C ALA A 66 -15.10 12.09 10.21
N MET A 67 -14.81 11.45 11.36
CA MET A 67 -14.56 10.01 11.41
C MET A 67 -15.79 9.20 10.95
N GLN A 68 -16.98 9.56 11.42
CA GLN A 68 -18.23 8.90 11.00
C GLN A 68 -18.52 9.08 9.51
N VAL A 69 -18.22 10.24 8.95
CA VAL A 69 -18.35 10.51 7.51
C VAL A 69 -17.45 9.57 6.71
N ASN A 70 -16.21 9.37 7.15
CA ASN A 70 -15.27 8.46 6.49
C ASN A 70 -15.70 6.98 6.63
N GLU A 71 -16.17 6.57 7.80
CA GLU A 71 -16.61 5.18 8.04
C GLU A 71 -17.89 4.82 7.28
N LYS A 72 -18.88 5.73 7.26
CA LYS A 72 -20.22 5.45 6.72
C LYS A 72 -20.43 5.97 5.30
N ASN A 73 -19.46 6.68 4.73
CA ASN A 73 -19.61 7.39 3.45
C ASN A 73 -20.83 8.33 3.44
N MET A 74 -21.02 9.10 4.52
CA MET A 74 -22.19 9.96 4.69
C MET A 74 -22.29 10.99 3.57
N SER A 75 -23.51 11.23 3.09
CA SER A 75 -23.81 12.26 2.11
C SER A 75 -23.72 13.68 2.71
N GLU A 76 -23.52 14.71 1.87
CA GLU A 76 -23.55 16.13 2.29
C GLU A 76 -24.85 16.45 3.07
N THR A 77 -25.97 15.90 2.63
CA THR A 77 -27.28 16.05 3.27
C THR A 77 -27.32 15.47 4.68
N GLU A 78 -26.71 14.31 4.90
CA GLU A 78 -26.65 13.69 6.23
C GLU A 78 -25.73 14.44 7.18
N VAL A 79 -24.60 14.96 6.67
CA VAL A 79 -23.70 15.81 7.46
C VAL A 79 -24.40 17.09 7.85
N ARG A 80 -25.16 17.70 6.93
CA ARG A 80 -25.98 18.87 7.21
C ARG A 80 -27.04 18.58 8.28
N ILE A 81 -27.78 17.49 8.18
CA ILE A 81 -28.76 17.08 9.19
C ILE A 81 -28.08 16.89 10.56
N SER A 82 -26.92 16.24 10.58
CA SER A 82 -26.14 16.05 11.82
C SER A 82 -25.69 17.37 12.43
N ALA A 83 -25.25 18.32 11.58
CA ALA A 83 -24.88 19.67 11.99
C ALA A 83 -26.10 20.44 12.53
N THR A 84 -27.26 20.37 11.87
CA THR A 84 -28.50 21.01 12.32
C THR A 84 -28.96 20.46 13.67
N ASN A 85 -28.97 19.13 13.84
CA ASN A 85 -29.35 18.48 15.09
C ASN A 85 -28.43 18.91 16.24
N TRP A 86 -27.14 19.07 15.96
CA TRP A 86 -26.18 19.57 16.92
C TRP A 86 -26.37 21.08 17.20
N ALA A 87 -26.70 21.86 16.16
CA ALA A 87 -26.92 23.30 16.22
C ALA A 87 -28.17 23.73 16.98
N ILE A 88 -29.24 22.92 16.96
CA ILE A 88 -30.48 23.18 17.73
C ILE A 88 -30.18 23.34 19.22
N LEU A 89 -29.14 22.67 19.73
CA LEU A 89 -28.70 22.80 21.13
C LEU A 89 -28.01 24.14 21.43
N GLY A 90 -27.62 24.90 20.41
CA GLY A 90 -26.85 26.15 20.53
C GLY A 90 -27.45 27.37 19.82
N SER A 91 -28.61 27.25 19.16
CA SER A 91 -29.25 28.35 18.41
C SER A 91 -28.31 29.04 17.39
N MET A 92 -27.65 28.27 16.53
CA MET A 92 -26.77 28.84 15.50
C MET A 92 -27.54 29.29 14.24
N PRO A 93 -27.14 30.42 13.62
CA PRO A 93 -27.58 30.82 12.28
C PRO A 93 -27.31 29.77 11.21
N GLU A 94 -28.10 29.76 10.13
CA GLU A 94 -27.94 28.80 9.02
C GLU A 94 -26.55 28.87 8.37
N GLY A 95 -25.97 30.06 8.25
CA GLY A 95 -24.61 30.24 7.73
C GLY A 95 -23.53 29.52 8.56
N ASP A 96 -23.68 29.50 9.88
CA ASP A 96 -22.75 28.82 10.78
C ASP A 96 -22.90 27.29 10.69
N ILE A 97 -24.11 26.80 10.40
CA ILE A 97 -24.37 25.37 10.14
C ILE A 97 -23.66 24.93 8.85
N GLU A 98 -23.72 25.74 7.80
CA GLU A 98 -23.01 25.44 6.55
C GLU A 98 -21.49 25.48 6.73
N ALA A 99 -20.96 26.46 7.47
CA ALA A 99 -19.54 26.53 7.80
C ALA A 99 -19.08 25.29 8.61
N LEU A 100 -19.88 24.84 9.58
CA LEU A 100 -19.59 23.62 10.33
C LEU A 100 -19.60 22.37 9.44
N CYS A 101 -20.59 22.25 8.55
CA CYS A 101 -20.64 21.15 7.58
C CYS A 101 -19.38 21.15 6.70
N PHE A 102 -18.95 22.32 6.22
CA PHE A 102 -17.74 22.47 5.44
C PHE A 102 -16.48 22.04 6.21
N LEU A 103 -16.34 22.45 7.47
CA LEU A 103 -15.21 22.03 8.31
C LEU A 103 -15.19 20.50 8.55
N VAL A 104 -16.35 19.88 8.74
CA VAL A 104 -16.47 18.41 8.87
C VAL A 104 -16.02 17.71 7.60
N LEU A 105 -16.53 18.14 6.44
CA LEU A 105 -16.16 17.55 5.15
C LEU A 105 -14.67 17.75 4.84
N MET A 106 -14.11 18.91 5.17
CA MET A 106 -12.68 19.18 4.99
C MET A 106 -11.81 18.31 5.91
N GLN A 107 -12.19 18.16 7.18
CA GLN A 107 -11.50 17.26 8.11
C GLN A 107 -11.60 15.80 7.67
N ALA A 108 -12.76 15.37 7.16
CA ALA A 108 -12.96 14.02 6.63
C ALA A 108 -12.08 13.76 5.40
N ALA A 109 -12.04 14.71 4.46
CA ALA A 109 -11.19 14.64 3.27
C ALA A 109 -9.70 14.56 3.64
N LYS A 110 -9.25 15.34 4.63
CA LYS A 110 -7.88 15.27 5.15
C LYS A 110 -7.56 13.90 5.74
N SER A 111 -8.44 13.36 6.59
CA SER A 111 -8.27 12.02 7.16
C SER A 111 -8.20 10.95 6.06
N ALA A 112 -9.07 11.02 5.06
CA ALA A 112 -9.05 10.08 3.93
C ALA A 112 -7.76 10.17 3.10
N GLN A 113 -7.19 11.36 2.95
CA GLN A 113 -5.90 11.56 2.27
C GLN A 113 -4.73 10.95 3.07
N GLU A 114 -4.74 11.08 4.39
CA GLU A 114 -3.76 10.44 5.28
C GLU A 114 -3.86 8.90 5.19
N ASP A 115 -5.08 8.35 5.18
CA ASP A 115 -5.33 6.92 4.98
C ASP A 115 -4.81 6.43 3.62
N LEU A 116 -5.08 7.19 2.55
CA LEU A 116 -4.59 6.89 1.20
C LEU A 116 -3.06 6.84 1.17
N LYS A 117 -2.40 7.83 1.80
CA LYS A 117 -0.93 7.88 1.90
C LYS A 117 -0.38 6.67 2.66
N ALA A 118 -1.04 6.26 3.75
CA ALA A 118 -0.67 5.07 4.51
C ALA A 118 -0.82 3.79 3.67
N ILE A 119 -1.93 3.63 2.93
CA ILE A 119 -2.15 2.49 2.03
C ILE A 119 -1.09 2.48 0.91
N MET A 120 -0.82 3.62 0.28
CA MET A 120 0.23 3.72 -0.73
C MET A 120 1.61 3.34 -0.20
N ALA A 121 1.95 3.74 1.03
CA ALA A 121 3.20 3.35 1.68
C ALA A 121 3.27 1.82 1.87
N LYS A 122 2.17 1.20 2.29
CA LYS A 122 2.07 -0.28 2.40
C LYS A 122 2.21 -0.97 1.05
N VAL A 123 1.50 -0.50 0.01
CA VAL A 123 1.60 -1.05 -1.35
C VAL A 123 3.04 -0.96 -1.88
N LYS A 124 3.72 0.17 -1.65
CA LYS A 124 5.15 0.33 -2.01
C LYS A 124 6.04 -0.66 -1.24
N ALA A 125 5.83 -0.82 0.06
CA ALA A 125 6.59 -1.78 0.87
C ALA A 125 6.40 -3.22 0.39
N ILE A 126 5.17 -3.62 0.06
CA ILE A 126 4.85 -4.95 -0.48
C ILE A 126 5.53 -5.14 -1.84
N ASN A 127 5.48 -4.15 -2.73
CA ASN A 127 6.12 -4.23 -4.03
C ASN A 127 7.65 -4.35 -3.94
N ASN A 128 8.27 -3.62 -3.01
CA ASN A 128 9.71 -3.73 -2.75
C ASN A 128 10.07 -5.12 -2.21
N ALA A 129 9.27 -5.66 -1.27
CA ALA A 129 9.48 -7.00 -0.74
C ALA A 129 9.29 -8.09 -1.82
N LYS A 130 8.28 -7.97 -2.69
CA LYS A 130 8.10 -8.85 -3.85
C LYS A 130 9.31 -8.81 -4.81
N ALA A 131 9.86 -7.63 -5.05
CA ALA A 131 11.02 -7.48 -5.92
C ALA A 131 12.25 -8.20 -5.33
N GLN A 132 12.52 -7.99 -4.04
CA GLN A 132 13.61 -8.68 -3.33
C GLN A 132 13.42 -10.20 -3.33
N GLN A 133 12.20 -10.70 -3.15
CA GLN A 133 11.94 -12.13 -3.20
C GLN A 133 12.17 -12.74 -4.60
N ARG A 134 11.81 -12.02 -5.67
CA ARG A 134 12.10 -12.47 -7.04
C ARG A 134 13.60 -12.51 -7.33
N GLU A 135 14.34 -11.52 -6.84
CA GLU A 135 15.80 -11.47 -6.96
C GLU A 135 16.44 -12.65 -6.22
N ASN A 136 16.09 -12.86 -4.95
CA ASN A 136 16.58 -14.00 -4.15
C ASN A 136 16.23 -15.35 -4.78
N LEU A 137 15.03 -15.48 -5.34
CA LEU A 137 14.58 -16.69 -6.03
C LEU A 137 15.40 -16.92 -7.32
N SER A 138 15.66 -15.87 -8.09
CA SER A 138 16.52 -15.91 -9.27
C SER A 138 17.95 -16.30 -8.90
N GLU A 139 18.52 -15.73 -7.84
CA GLU A 139 19.86 -16.08 -7.34
C GLU A 139 19.93 -17.54 -6.87
N ALA A 140 18.92 -18.02 -6.14
CA ALA A 140 18.85 -19.40 -5.68
C ALA A 140 18.72 -20.39 -6.86
N GLN A 141 18.04 -19.99 -7.94
CA GLN A 141 17.93 -20.78 -9.17
C GLN A 141 19.23 -20.77 -9.98
N GLN A 142 19.90 -19.60 -10.08
CA GLN A 142 21.15 -19.43 -10.81
C GLN A 142 22.31 -20.14 -10.10
N ASN A 143 22.33 -20.14 -8.76
CA ASN A 143 23.32 -20.81 -7.93
C ASN A 143 22.99 -22.29 -7.65
N ARG A 144 22.13 -22.94 -8.46
CA ARG A 144 21.85 -24.39 -8.38
C ARG A 144 23.09 -25.28 -8.62
N THR A 145 24.23 -24.70 -8.96
CA THR A 145 25.57 -25.30 -8.91
C THR A 145 26.37 -24.71 -7.74
N PRO A 146 26.19 -25.16 -6.48
CA PRO A 146 26.85 -24.52 -5.35
C PRO A 146 28.32 -24.92 -5.21
N ASN A 147 29.19 -23.91 -5.05
CA ASN A 147 30.40 -24.04 -4.22
C ASN A 147 29.95 -24.05 -2.75
N ALA A 148 30.37 -25.05 -1.97
CA ALA A 148 29.86 -25.35 -0.62
C ALA A 148 29.94 -24.19 0.41
N LEU A 149 30.77 -23.18 0.16
CA LEU A 149 30.97 -22.03 1.06
C LEU A 149 29.87 -20.95 0.98
N GLN A 150 29.08 -20.86 -0.11
CA GLN A 150 28.06 -19.80 -0.27
C GLN A 150 26.71 -20.11 0.40
N LEU A 151 26.45 -21.38 0.73
CA LEU A 151 25.18 -21.83 1.31
C LEU A 151 24.99 -21.41 2.77
N ASP A 152 26.08 -21.27 3.54
CA ASP A 152 26.01 -20.89 4.96
C ASP A 152 25.67 -19.41 5.16
N SER A 153 26.18 -18.52 4.31
CA SER A 153 25.84 -17.09 4.35
C SER A 153 24.37 -16.83 4.00
N LEU A 154 23.80 -17.62 3.09
CA LEU A 154 22.42 -17.46 2.65
C LEU A 154 21.43 -17.89 3.74
N LYS A 155 21.73 -18.99 4.46
CA LYS A 155 20.96 -19.44 5.63
C LYS A 155 20.94 -18.39 6.75
N TRP A 156 22.08 -17.75 7.01
CA TRP A 156 22.16 -16.68 7.99
C TRP A 156 21.29 -15.49 7.61
N PHE A 157 21.29 -15.08 6.33
CA PHE A 157 20.50 -13.96 5.85
C PHE A 157 18.99 -14.22 5.92
N ILE A 158 18.54 -15.38 5.46
CA ILE A 158 17.11 -15.76 5.48
C ILE A 158 16.55 -15.83 6.92
N SER A 159 17.35 -16.33 7.86
CA SER A 159 16.94 -16.41 9.27
C SER A 159 16.74 -15.01 9.87
N ARG A 160 17.59 -14.05 9.48
CA ARG A 160 17.53 -12.66 9.96
C ARG A 160 16.36 -11.90 9.37
N SER A 161 16.09 -12.05 8.07
CA SER A 161 14.94 -11.40 7.43
C SER A 161 13.62 -11.91 7.98
N ARG A 162 13.51 -13.21 8.28
CA ARG A 162 12.31 -13.78 8.93
C ARG A 162 12.09 -13.26 10.35
N ALA A 163 13.17 -13.08 11.13
CA ALA A 163 13.09 -12.51 12.47
C ALA A 163 12.61 -11.05 12.45
N LEU A 164 13.10 -10.25 11.51
CA LEU A 164 12.64 -8.87 11.30
C LEU A 164 11.17 -8.80 10.91
N LEU A 165 10.71 -9.69 10.02
CA LEU A 165 9.30 -9.76 9.62
C LEU A 165 8.38 -10.14 10.79
N ALA A 166 8.85 -10.97 11.72
CA ALA A 166 8.12 -11.38 12.91
C ALA A 166 8.15 -10.34 14.05
N GLY A 167 8.79 -9.18 13.85
CA GLY A 167 8.97 -8.18 14.90
C GLY A 167 9.91 -8.62 16.04
N ALA A 168 10.66 -9.70 15.83
CA ALA A 168 11.63 -10.21 16.80
C ALA A 168 12.97 -9.49 16.63
N ASN A 169 13.59 -9.13 17.77
CA ASN A 169 14.86 -8.41 17.77
C ASN A 169 15.97 -9.32 17.19
N PRO A 170 16.59 -8.97 16.04
CA PRO A 170 17.48 -9.87 15.29
C PRO A 170 18.73 -10.31 16.08
N ASP A 171 19.11 -9.55 17.11
CA ASP A 171 20.28 -9.83 17.94
C ASP A 171 20.06 -10.95 18.96
N THR A 172 18.80 -11.39 19.16
CA THR A 172 18.49 -12.48 20.10
C THR A 172 18.50 -13.87 19.45
N VAL A 173 18.70 -13.96 18.13
CA VAL A 173 18.79 -15.23 17.39
C VAL A 173 20.14 -15.90 17.69
N LYS A 174 20.24 -16.54 18.88
CA LYS A 174 21.37 -17.40 19.22
C LYS A 174 21.29 -18.67 18.37
N PHE A 175 22.24 -18.85 17.47
CA PHE A 175 22.46 -20.12 16.81
C PHE A 175 22.75 -21.18 17.87
N ARG A 176 21.77 -22.03 18.16
CA ARG A 176 21.99 -23.28 18.89
C ARG A 176 22.75 -24.20 17.95
N ARG A 177 24.08 -24.07 17.93
CA ARG A 177 24.97 -25.01 17.25
C ARG A 177 24.72 -26.36 17.92
N THR A 178 24.05 -27.28 17.23
CA THR A 178 23.79 -28.63 17.72
C THR A 178 25.13 -29.34 17.83
N GLY A 179 25.79 -29.20 18.97
CA GLY A 179 27.05 -29.84 19.29
C GLY A 179 26.82 -31.31 19.61
N ASN A 180 26.84 -32.16 18.58
CA ASN A 180 27.07 -33.59 18.75
C ASN A 180 28.56 -33.80 19.04
N ASN A 181 28.90 -34.05 20.30
CA ASN A 181 30.18 -34.65 20.65
C ASN A 181 30.17 -36.13 20.22
N SER A 182 30.61 -36.39 18.98
CA SER A 182 31.11 -37.70 18.55
C SER A 182 32.38 -37.48 17.73
N PRO A 183 33.48 -38.23 18.00
CA PRO A 183 34.77 -37.96 17.39
C PRO A 183 34.90 -38.60 16.01
N SER A 184 35.54 -37.84 15.11
CA SER A 184 36.28 -38.30 13.93
C SER A 184 35.60 -39.31 13.00
N SER A 185 34.76 -38.81 12.09
CA SER A 185 34.65 -39.36 10.74
C SER A 185 35.02 -38.27 9.74
N SER A 186 35.79 -38.66 8.73
CA SER A 186 36.18 -37.91 7.55
C SER A 186 35.11 -36.91 7.09
N LEU A 187 35.52 -35.67 6.79
CA LEU A 187 34.71 -34.61 6.18
C LEU A 187 34.14 -35.08 4.81
N SER A 188 33.06 -35.84 4.83
CA SER A 188 32.02 -35.70 3.82
C SER A 188 31.15 -34.55 4.30
N ILE A 189 31.35 -33.37 3.73
CA ILE A 189 30.37 -32.29 3.83
C ILE A 189 29.08 -32.95 3.30
N PRO A 190 28.04 -33.19 4.13
CA PRO A 190 26.80 -33.71 3.59
C PRO A 190 26.36 -32.64 2.61
N ALA A 191 26.35 -32.99 1.32
CA ALA A 191 25.76 -32.16 0.29
C ALA A 191 24.39 -31.80 0.84
N SER A 192 24.20 -30.57 1.32
CA SER A 192 22.90 -30.05 1.71
C SER A 192 22.04 -30.31 0.50
N SER A 193 21.19 -31.31 0.66
CA SER A 193 20.76 -32.15 -0.45
C SER A 193 20.05 -31.25 -1.43
N LYS A 194 20.21 -31.45 -2.74
CA LYS A 194 19.44 -30.69 -3.75
C LYS A 194 17.95 -30.58 -3.38
N LYS A 195 17.44 -31.62 -2.68
CA LYS A 195 16.11 -31.67 -2.06
C LYS A 195 15.80 -30.54 -1.07
N ASP A 196 16.74 -30.12 -0.24
CA ASP A 196 16.55 -29.00 0.71
C ASP A 196 16.49 -27.65 -0.02
N LEU A 197 17.29 -27.50 -1.09
CA LEU A 197 17.24 -26.32 -1.95
C LEU A 197 15.93 -26.25 -2.73
N ASP A 198 15.45 -27.38 -3.26
CA ASP A 198 14.15 -27.45 -3.91
C ASP A 198 13.02 -27.11 -2.93
N GLY A 199 13.06 -27.65 -1.71
CA GLY A 199 12.08 -27.29 -0.66
C GLY A 199 12.11 -25.81 -0.27
N LEU A 200 13.29 -25.18 -0.25
CA LEU A 200 13.42 -23.74 -0.01
C LEU A 200 12.84 -22.92 -1.17
N VAL A 201 13.12 -23.31 -2.42
CA VAL A 201 12.56 -22.65 -3.61
C VAL A 201 11.04 -22.74 -3.60
N ASP A 202 10.48 -23.90 -3.26
CA ASP A 202 9.02 -24.07 -3.16
C ASP A 202 8.43 -23.21 -2.03
N THR A 203 9.12 -23.10 -0.91
CA THR A 203 8.70 -22.19 0.18
C THR A 203 8.72 -20.73 -0.27
N MET A 204 9.75 -20.30 -0.99
CA MET A 204 9.83 -18.93 -1.52
C MET A 204 8.76 -18.65 -2.58
N LYS A 205 8.42 -19.63 -3.42
CA LYS A 205 7.31 -19.51 -4.37
C LYS A 205 5.96 -19.36 -3.66
N ASN A 206 5.69 -20.22 -2.66
CA ASN A 206 4.46 -20.14 -1.88
C ASN A 206 4.32 -18.80 -1.14
N ASP A 207 5.42 -18.26 -0.63
CA ASP A 207 5.42 -16.93 0.01
C ASP A 207 5.19 -15.81 -1.01
N LEU A 208 5.80 -15.90 -2.21
CA LEU A 208 5.59 -14.96 -3.30
C LEU A 208 4.12 -14.95 -3.76
N ASP A 209 3.50 -16.12 -3.86
CA ASP A 209 2.08 -16.28 -4.22
C ASP A 209 1.17 -15.68 -3.14
N SER A 210 1.47 -15.94 -1.85
CA SER A 210 0.74 -15.34 -0.71
C SER A 210 0.88 -13.81 -0.68
N MET A 211 2.08 -13.29 -0.94
CA MET A 211 2.31 -11.86 -1.09
C MET A 211 1.60 -11.29 -2.33
N SER A 212 1.48 -12.09 -3.39
CA SER A 212 0.73 -11.70 -4.59
C SER A 212 -0.71 -11.37 -4.24
N GLU A 213 -1.39 -12.32 -3.59
CA GLU A 213 -2.78 -12.17 -3.13
C GLU A 213 -2.95 -10.98 -2.17
N MET A 214 -2.02 -10.80 -1.22
CA MET A 214 -2.04 -9.63 -0.33
C MET A 214 -1.92 -8.32 -1.09
N GLY A 215 -1.06 -8.26 -2.11
CA GLY A 215 -0.91 -7.07 -2.95
C GLY A 215 -2.16 -6.76 -3.77
N ASP A 216 -2.89 -7.78 -4.22
CA ASP A 216 -4.14 -7.61 -4.97
C ASP A 216 -5.25 -7.06 -4.07
N MET A 217 -5.33 -7.54 -2.82
CA MET A 217 -6.25 -6.98 -1.82
C MET A 217 -5.96 -5.52 -1.50
N GLU A 218 -4.69 -5.16 -1.28
CA GLU A 218 -4.29 -3.78 -0.98
C GLU A 218 -4.49 -2.85 -2.20
N SER A 219 -4.29 -3.35 -3.42
CA SER A 219 -4.62 -2.61 -4.64
C SER A 219 -6.12 -2.32 -4.74
N ARG A 220 -6.97 -3.30 -4.41
CA ARG A 220 -8.43 -3.11 -4.37
C ARG A 220 -8.83 -2.11 -3.28
N ARG A 221 -8.21 -2.18 -2.10
CA ARG A 221 -8.42 -1.22 -1.02
C ARG A 221 -8.02 0.20 -1.43
N LEU A 222 -6.89 0.34 -2.13
CA LEU A 222 -6.43 1.61 -2.67
C LEU A 222 -7.44 2.19 -3.67
N GLN A 223 -7.97 1.37 -4.58
CA GLN A 223 -9.00 1.83 -5.54
C GLN A 223 -10.26 2.33 -4.83
N MET A 224 -10.77 1.59 -3.85
CA MET A 224 -11.94 2.02 -3.05
C MET A 224 -11.67 3.33 -2.31
N ALA A 225 -10.48 3.49 -1.71
CA ALA A 225 -10.09 4.71 -1.02
C ALA A 225 -9.99 5.91 -2.00
N MET A 226 -9.44 5.70 -3.19
CA MET A 226 -9.36 6.72 -4.24
C MET A 226 -10.76 7.14 -4.71
N ASP A 227 -11.68 6.19 -4.90
CA ASP A 227 -13.06 6.50 -5.29
C ASP A 227 -13.79 7.31 -4.20
N GLY A 228 -13.60 6.94 -2.93
CA GLY A 228 -14.13 7.69 -1.78
C GLY A 228 -13.60 9.12 -1.72
N MET A 229 -12.27 9.28 -1.86
CA MET A 229 -11.64 10.60 -1.89
C MET A 229 -12.11 11.45 -3.08
N SER A 230 -12.23 10.87 -4.27
CA SER A 230 -12.71 11.56 -5.48
C SER A 230 -14.14 12.10 -5.28
N LYS A 231 -15.02 11.30 -4.65
CA LYS A 231 -16.37 11.75 -4.28
C LYS A 231 -16.35 12.91 -3.28
N MET A 232 -15.53 12.83 -2.22
CA MET A 232 -15.40 13.93 -1.25
C MET A 232 -14.83 15.21 -1.88
N MET A 233 -13.88 15.07 -2.80
CA MET A 233 -13.36 16.22 -3.55
C MET A 233 -14.42 16.86 -4.44
N SER A 234 -15.24 16.04 -5.09
CA SER A 234 -16.37 16.54 -5.90
C SER A 234 -17.40 17.29 -5.04
N THR A 235 -17.76 16.76 -3.86
CA THR A 235 -18.68 17.47 -2.95
C THR A 235 -18.08 18.77 -2.44
N LEU A 236 -16.82 18.78 -2.01
CA LEU A 236 -16.12 20.00 -1.61
C LEU A 236 -16.05 21.03 -2.74
N SER A 237 -15.75 20.60 -3.97
CA SER A 237 -15.73 21.49 -5.14
C SER A 237 -17.10 22.12 -5.42
N ASN A 238 -18.18 21.35 -5.31
CA ASN A 238 -19.54 21.86 -5.47
C ASN A 238 -19.88 22.87 -4.39
N LEU A 239 -19.45 22.63 -3.15
CA LEU A 239 -19.67 23.52 -2.02
C LEU A 239 -18.89 24.84 -2.17
N LEU A 240 -17.59 24.76 -2.52
CA LEU A 240 -16.77 25.94 -2.82
C LEU A 240 -17.34 26.77 -3.97
N LYS A 241 -17.86 26.11 -5.01
CA LYS A 241 -18.52 26.79 -6.12
C LYS A 241 -19.76 27.53 -5.65
N LYS A 242 -20.64 26.90 -4.86
CA LYS A 242 -21.83 27.56 -4.27
C LYS A 242 -21.45 28.78 -3.43
N ILE A 243 -20.41 28.68 -2.58
CA ILE A 243 -19.93 29.81 -1.78
C ILE A 243 -19.45 30.96 -2.67
N SER A 244 -18.67 30.64 -3.71
CA SER A 244 -18.20 31.62 -4.69
C SER A 244 -19.36 32.31 -5.42
N ASP A 245 -20.36 31.55 -5.87
CA ASP A 245 -21.53 32.09 -6.59
C ASP A 245 -22.38 33.00 -5.67
N THR A 246 -22.56 32.60 -4.40
CA THR A 246 -23.25 33.43 -3.39
C THR A 246 -22.50 34.73 -3.13
N ALA A 247 -21.17 34.69 -2.97
CA ALA A 247 -20.36 35.88 -2.74
C ALA A 247 -20.41 36.86 -3.94
N GLN A 248 -20.41 36.34 -5.17
CA GLN A 248 -20.57 37.15 -6.38
C GLN A 248 -21.95 37.80 -6.46
N SER A 249 -23.02 37.06 -6.16
CA SER A 249 -24.39 37.57 -6.12
C SER A 249 -24.56 38.72 -5.13
N ILE A 250 -23.99 38.58 -3.92
CA ILE A 250 -23.98 39.65 -2.91
C ILE A 250 -23.24 40.89 -3.44
N THR A 251 -22.05 40.70 -4.03
CA THR A 251 -21.24 41.81 -4.57
C THR A 251 -21.94 42.52 -5.73
N GLN A 252 -22.70 41.81 -6.57
CA GLN A 252 -23.47 42.40 -7.66
C GLN A 252 -24.63 43.26 -7.14
N ASN A 253 -25.33 42.82 -6.09
CA ASN A 253 -26.42 43.60 -5.48
C ASN A 253 -25.95 44.85 -4.73
N MET A 254 -24.64 44.98 -4.45
CA MET A 254 -24.04 46.15 -3.80
C MET A 254 -23.60 47.24 -4.78
N LYS A 255 -23.65 47.00 -6.09
CA LYS A 255 -23.32 47.98 -7.13
C LYS A 255 -24.59 48.66 -7.65
#